data_AF-A0A348MIF9-F1
#
_entry.id   AF-A0A348MIF9-F1
#
_cell.length_a   1.000
_cell.length_b   1.000
_cell.length_c   1.000
_cell.angle_alpha   90.00
_cell.angle_beta   90.00
_cell.angle_gamma   90.00
#
_symmetry.space_group_name_H-M   'P 1'
#
loop_
_entity.id
_entity.type
_entity.pdbx_description
1 polymer ?
#
loop_
_entity_poly.entity_id
_entity_poly.type
_entity_poly.pdbx_seq_one_letter_code
_entity_poly.pdbx_strand_id
1 'polypeptide(L)' 'MNIIVCVKQVPDTSQMKFDPETKTIKREGVENIVNPFDLYAVEEALRIKE' A
#
# COMPACT_ATOMS: atom_id res chain seq x y z
N MET A 1 -4.56 7.15 -26.06
CA MET A 1 -3.75 6.02 -25.55
C MET A 1 -4.49 5.41 -24.36
N ASN A 2 -4.47 4.09 -24.21
CA ASN A 2 -5.08 3.42 -23.05
C ASN A 2 -3.98 2.95 -22.10
N ILE A 3 -4.09 3.28 -20.82
CA ILE A 3 -3.13 2.89 -19.78
C ILE A 3 -3.90 2.14 -18.69
N ILE A 4 -3.37 1.00 -18.25
CA ILE A 4 -3.92 0.21 -17.15
C ILE A 4 -2.83 0.10 -16.09
N VAL A 5 -3.19 0.39 -14.83
CA VAL A 5 -2.30 0.26 -13.67
C VAL A 5 -2.89 -0.77 -12.73
N CYS A 6 -2.11 -1.82 -12.43
CA CYS A 6 -2.48 -2.79 -11.41
C CYS A 6 -2.24 -2.17 -10.02
N VAL A 7 -3.26 -2.20 -9.17
CA VAL A 7 -3.18 -1.69 -7.80
C VAL A 7 -3.51 -2.79 -6.81
N LYS A 8 -2.85 -2.76 -5.65
CA LYS A 8 -3.04 -3.71 -4.57
C LYS A 8 -3.33 -2.98 -3.27
N GLN A 9 -4.43 -3.38 -2.64
CA GLN A 9 -4.70 -3.01 -1.26
C GLN A 9 -3.78 -3.81 -0.33
N VAL A 10 -3.12 -3.12 0.59
CA VAL A 10 -2.22 -3.71 1.60
C VAL A 10 -2.49 -3.06 2.96
N PRO A 11 -2.29 -3.78 4.07
CA PRO A 11 -2.30 -3.15 5.38
C PRO A 11 -1.10 -2.20 5.54
N ASP A 12 -1.27 -1.07 6.22
CA ASP A 12 -0.19 -0.11 6.46
C ASP A 12 0.89 -0.70 7.39
N THR A 13 2.00 -1.10 6.80
CA THR A 13 3.11 -1.72 7.53
C THR A 13 3.89 -0.72 8.39
N SER A 14 3.74 0.60 8.16
CA SER A 14 4.41 1.62 8.98
C SER A 14 3.83 1.71 10.40
N GLN A 15 2.57 1.31 10.57
CA GLN A 15 1.85 1.31 11.85
C GLN A 15 1.90 -0.06 12.54
N MET A 16 2.44 -1.09 11.90
CA MET A 16 2.55 -2.42 12.47
C MET A 16 3.60 -2.48 13.58
N LYS A 17 3.27 -3.19 14.67
CA LYS A 17 4.18 -3.43 15.79
C LYS A 17 4.44 -4.91 15.97
N PHE A 18 5.69 -5.27 16.27
CA PHE A 18 6.04 -6.64 16.62
C PHE A 18 5.80 -6.88 18.11
N ASP A 19 5.14 -7.98 18.44
CA ASP A 19 5.02 -8.49 19.80
C ASP A 19 6.19 -9.44 20.11
N PRO A 20 7.13 -9.06 20.99
CA PRO A 20 8.27 -9.90 21.32
C PRO A 20 7.91 -11.12 22.18
N GLU A 21 6.79 -11.11 22.91
CA GLU A 21 6.37 -12.21 23.78
C GLU A 21 5.74 -13.33 22.96
N THR A 22 4.77 -12.99 22.11
CA THR A 22 4.06 -13.96 21.26
C THR A 22 4.79 -14.24 19.95
N LYS A 23 5.82 -13.46 19.63
CA LYS A 23 6.57 -13.50 18.35
C LYS A 23 5.67 -13.29 17.13
N THR A 24 4.64 -12.44 17.26
CA THR A 24 3.68 -12.15 16.18
C THR A 24 3.61 -10.65 15.86
N ILE A 25 3.09 -10.30 14.69
CA ILE A 25 2.80 -8.90 14.32
C ILE A 25 1.41 -8.52 14.83
N LYS A 26 1.31 -7.42 15.59
CA LYS A 26 0.03 -6.80 15.97
C LYS A 26 -0.54 -6.02 14.78
N ARG A 27 -1.77 -6.34 14.40
CA ARG A 27 -2.50 -5.76 13.25
C ARG A 27 -3.77 -5.00 13.65
N GLU A 28 -4.05 -4.91 14.95
CA GLU A 28 -5.21 -4.19 15.48
C GLU A 28 -5.10 -2.70 15.16
N GLY A 29 -6.16 -2.12 14.59
CA GLY A 29 -6.19 -0.71 14.21
C GLY A 29 -5.33 -0.33 13.01
N VAL A 30 -4.74 -1.30 12.29
CA VAL A 30 -3.99 -1.03 11.06
C VAL A 30 -4.95 -0.89 9.90
N GLU A 31 -4.92 0.27 9.24
CA GLU A 31 -5.74 0.55 8.08
C GLU A 31 -5.24 -0.18 6.82
N ASN A 32 -6.15 -0.45 5.90
CA ASN A 32 -5.81 -0.91 4.57
C ASN A 32 -5.64 0.28 3.63
N ILE A 33 -4.46 0.41 3.04
CA ILE A 33 -4.10 1.48 2.12
C ILE A 33 -3.83 0.91 0.72
N VAL A 34 -3.80 1.77 -0.29
CA VAL A 34 -3.21 1.40 -1.58
C VAL A 34 -1.70 1.27 -1.37
N ASN A 35 -1.09 0.21 -1.90
CA ASN A 35 0.34 0.03 -1.83
C ASN A 35 1.07 1.30 -2.31
N PRO A 36 1.98 1.91 -1.52
CA PRO A 36 2.60 3.18 -1.86
C PRO A 36 3.30 3.20 -3.22
N PHE A 37 3.89 2.07 -3.64
CA PHE A 37 4.52 1.95 -4.95
C PHE A 37 3.51 1.98 -6.10
N ASP A 38 2.30 1.45 -5.87
CA ASP A 38 1.24 1.46 -6.88
C ASP A 38 0.68 2.88 -7.04
N LEU A 39 0.70 3.70 -5.98
CA LEU A 39 0.35 5.13 -6.08
C LEU A 39 1.33 5.89 -6.99
N TYR A 40 2.64 5.56 -6.95
CA TYR A 40 3.60 6.14 -7.89
C TYR A 40 3.30 5.72 -9.33
N ALA A 41 2.94 4.46 -9.55
CA ALA A 41 2.54 3.98 -10.87
C ALA A 41 1.27 4.68 -11.39
N VAL A 42 0.29 4.94 -10.51
CA VAL A 42 -0.92 5.71 -10.84
C VAL A 42 -0.55 7.16 -11.19
N GLU A 43 0.30 7.80 -10.39
CA GLU A 43 0.75 9.18 -10.65
C GLU A 43 1.43 9.31 -12.01
N GLU A 44 2.36 8.41 -12.35
CA GLU A 44 3.03 8.46 -13.67
C GLU A 44 2.04 8.19 -14.81
N ALA A 45 1.07 7.29 -14.64
CA ALA A 45 0.02 7.07 -15.63
C ALA A 45 -0.87 8.31 -15.83
N LEU A 46 -1.14 9.09 -14.77
CA LEU A 46 -1.86 10.36 -14.86
C LEU A 46 -1.05 11.41 -15.62
N ARG A 47 0.25 11.56 -15.30
CA ARG A 47 1.14 12.50 -16.01
C ARG A 47 1.27 12.22 -17.50
N ILE A 48 1.27 10.95 -17.88
CA ILE A 48 1.33 10.54 -19.29
C ILE A 48 -0.01 10.81 -20.02
N LYS A 49 -1.14 10.84 -19.29
CA LYS A 49 -2.46 11.11 -19.84
C LYS A 49 -2.70 12.61 -20.08
N GLU A 50 -2.10 13.48 -19.26
CA GLU A 50 -2.13 14.94 -19.45
C GLU A 50 -1.59 15.36 -20.82
#